data_AF-A0A931G3Q8-F1
#
_entry.id   AF-A0A931G3Q8-F1
#
_cell.length_a   1.000
_cell.length_b   1.000
_cell.length_c   1.000
_cell.angle_alpha   90.00
_cell.angle_beta   90.00
_cell.angle_gamma   90.00
#
_symmetry.space_group_name_H-M   'P 1'
#
loop_
_entity.id
_entity.type
_entity.pdbx_description
1 polymer ?
#
loop_
_entity_poly.entity_id
_entity_poly.type
_entity_poly.pdbx_seq_one_letter_code
_entity_poly.pdbx_strand_id
1 'polypeptide(L)'
;MTVIPMNRQPKGVTVGGQFAATAHAEPSVSLGRHAALTSNRDVPESLRMAHFQSPKLIPDLEWEVERSIGVSDGEIDYHCETFSDLVPHLQVEEAYSYFNQAVDARSRGGDWQAVVAEAAAADTARHPGGQLKDGYVPPLVKHQPGYQQGVLSTGSKYTGYRDATDICKDIRVELKAATDANYLPAGLKYSVTNDKYSGGQSINVTVQGVSDADRLDYMETDHNGGYAQSREAKELQARVDAITNSYNQSDIDSQSDYFQTAYWGRAEIETDSWREFRESEAAKRKAAASARAARK
;
A
#
# COMPACT_ATOMS: atom_id res chain seq x y z
N MET A 1 -28.04 -1.66 -55.06
CA MET A 1 -27.65 -2.94 -54.44
C MET A 1 -26.21 -3.21 -54.85
N THR A 2 -25.27 -2.93 -53.95
CA THR A 2 -23.83 -2.97 -54.23
C THR A 2 -23.28 -4.27 -53.66
N VAL A 3 -22.79 -5.15 -54.54
CA VAL A 3 -22.27 -6.47 -54.18
C VAL A 3 -20.82 -6.31 -53.72
N ILE A 4 -20.55 -6.64 -52.46
CA ILE A 4 -19.20 -6.67 -51.87
C ILE A 4 -18.49 -7.95 -52.35
N PRO A 5 -17.29 -7.87 -52.96
CA PRO A 5 -16.56 -9.07 -53.38
C PRO A 5 -15.96 -9.81 -52.18
N MET A 6 -16.21 -11.12 -52.12
CA MET A 6 -15.65 -12.04 -51.13
C MET A 6 -14.12 -12.17 -51.27
N ASN A 7 -13.43 -12.08 -50.14
CA ASN A 7 -12.00 -12.36 -50.00
C ASN A 7 -11.68 -13.80 -50.43
N ARG A 8 -10.83 -13.96 -51.45
CA ARG A 8 -10.25 -15.25 -51.83
C ARG A 8 -9.03 -15.53 -50.97
N GLN A 9 -9.03 -16.65 -50.24
CA GLN A 9 -7.80 -17.16 -49.62
C GLN A 9 -6.76 -17.53 -50.71
N PRO A 10 -5.47 -17.19 -50.51
CA PRO A 10 -4.41 -17.61 -51.42
C PRO A 10 -4.20 -19.13 -51.34
N LYS A 11 -4.25 -19.79 -52.50
CA LYS A 11 -3.81 -21.18 -52.68
C LYS A 11 -2.30 -21.25 -52.44
N GLY A 12 -1.85 -21.98 -51.42
CA GLY A 12 -0.43 -22.28 -51.23
C GLY A 12 0.09 -22.43 -49.80
N VAL A 13 -0.75 -22.35 -48.76
CA VAL A 13 -0.28 -22.60 -47.39
C VAL A 13 -0.20 -24.12 -47.17
N THR A 14 1.03 -24.62 -47.01
CA THR A 14 1.34 -26.01 -46.67
C THR A 14 0.83 -26.29 -45.25
N VAL A 15 -0.36 -26.88 -45.14
CA VAL A 15 -0.88 -27.41 -43.88
C VAL A 15 -0.28 -28.80 -43.68
N GLY A 16 0.80 -28.91 -42.92
CA GLY A 16 1.43 -30.21 -42.68
C GLY A 16 2.87 -30.13 -42.18
N GLY A 17 3.08 -29.50 -41.02
CA GLY A 17 4.31 -29.69 -40.23
C GLY A 17 4.03 -30.72 -39.13
N GLN A 18 4.59 -31.91 -39.26
CA GLN A 18 4.61 -32.93 -38.21
C GLN A 18 5.25 -32.34 -36.95
N PHE A 19 4.50 -32.30 -35.85
CA PHE A 19 5.06 -32.02 -34.53
C PHE A 19 5.98 -33.19 -34.15
N ALA A 20 7.26 -32.89 -33.94
CA ALA A 20 8.23 -33.85 -33.48
C ALA A 20 7.86 -34.37 -32.08
N ALA A 21 7.72 -35.69 -31.95
CA ALA A 21 7.43 -36.39 -30.70
C ALA A 21 8.69 -36.53 -29.82
N THR A 22 9.31 -35.40 -29.45
CA THR A 22 10.40 -35.34 -28.48
C THR A 22 10.19 -34.14 -27.54
N ALA A 23 8.99 -34.05 -26.95
CA ALA A 23 8.79 -33.24 -25.77
C ALA A 23 9.36 -34.02 -24.58
N HIS A 24 10.61 -33.71 -24.20
CA HIS A 24 11.04 -33.99 -22.84
C HIS A 24 10.10 -33.23 -21.91
N ALA A 25 9.56 -33.91 -20.89
CA ALA A 25 8.85 -33.24 -19.82
C ALA A 25 9.85 -32.31 -19.14
N GLU A 26 9.86 -31.04 -19.54
CA GLU A 26 10.48 -30.02 -18.72
C GLU A 26 9.77 -30.05 -17.36
N PRO A 27 10.50 -29.98 -16.24
CA PRO A 27 9.88 -29.83 -14.94
C PRO A 27 8.93 -28.65 -15.05
N SER A 28 7.66 -28.88 -14.72
CA SER A 28 6.61 -27.89 -14.74
C SER A 28 7.16 -26.57 -14.21
N VAL A 29 7.30 -25.58 -15.09
CA VAL A 29 7.55 -24.20 -14.67
C VAL A 29 6.31 -23.84 -13.87
N SER A 30 6.40 -24.00 -12.55
CA SER A 30 5.44 -23.43 -11.64
C SER A 30 5.51 -21.93 -11.88
N LEU A 31 4.49 -21.40 -12.57
CA LEU A 31 4.18 -19.97 -12.59
C LEU A 31 3.63 -19.51 -11.23
N GLY A 32 4.01 -20.21 -10.15
CA GLY A 32 3.83 -19.75 -8.78
C GLY A 32 4.57 -18.44 -8.61
N ARG A 33 4.02 -17.60 -7.75
CA ARG A 33 4.39 -16.20 -7.51
C ARG A 33 5.83 -16.00 -6.97
N HIS A 34 6.65 -17.04 -6.93
CA HIS A 34 7.96 -17.15 -6.27
C HIS A 34 9.13 -16.41 -6.93
N ALA A 35 8.89 -15.47 -7.85
CA ALA A 35 9.98 -14.76 -8.53
C ALA A 35 10.49 -13.50 -7.80
N ALA A 36 9.96 -13.16 -6.62
CA ALA A 36 10.58 -12.14 -5.76
C ALA A 36 11.55 -12.80 -4.76
N LEU A 37 12.51 -13.54 -5.30
CA LEU A 37 13.73 -13.96 -4.61
C LEU A 37 14.50 -12.71 -4.15
N THR A 38 14.26 -12.27 -2.91
CA THR A 38 15.27 -11.83 -1.94
C THR A 38 14.56 -11.11 -0.79
N SER A 39 14.39 -11.84 0.30
CA SER A 39 13.95 -11.36 1.62
C SER A 39 14.92 -10.38 2.31
N ASN A 40 15.92 -9.87 1.58
CA ASN A 40 16.80 -8.79 2.01
C ASN A 40 16.65 -7.60 1.05
N ARG A 41 15.41 -7.17 0.83
CA ARG A 41 15.17 -5.93 0.12
C ARG A 41 15.73 -4.79 0.96
N ASP A 42 16.74 -4.10 0.45
CA ASP A 42 17.29 -2.93 1.12
C ASP A 42 16.21 -1.85 1.16
N VAL A 43 15.73 -1.53 2.37
CA VAL A 43 14.77 -0.45 2.57
C VAL A 43 15.53 0.87 2.55
N PRO A 44 15.25 1.76 1.57
CA PRO A 44 15.91 3.05 1.47
C PRO A 44 15.80 3.82 2.78
N GLU A 45 16.88 4.49 3.19
CA GLU A 45 16.90 5.26 4.44
C GLU A 45 15.79 6.33 4.48
N SER A 46 15.43 6.88 3.31
CA SER A 46 14.34 7.85 3.12
C SER A 46 12.94 7.29 3.45
N LEU A 47 12.79 5.96 3.50
CA LEU A 47 11.53 5.25 3.73
C LEU A 47 11.53 4.38 5.00
N ARG A 48 12.60 4.42 5.80
CA ARG A 48 12.65 3.68 7.07
C ARG A 48 11.68 4.30 8.07
N MET A 49 10.61 3.56 8.38
CA MET A 49 9.59 3.92 9.36
C MET A 49 9.65 2.97 10.54
N ALA A 50 9.32 3.43 11.74
CA ALA A 50 9.19 2.53 12.89
C ALA A 50 8.13 1.45 12.62
N HIS A 51 8.38 0.24 13.10
CA HIS A 51 7.38 -0.81 13.08
C HIS A 51 6.14 -0.36 13.86
N PHE A 52 4.98 -0.53 13.24
CA PHE A 52 3.70 -0.44 13.90
C PHE A 52 2.95 -1.74 13.65
N GLN A 53 2.92 -2.60 14.66
CA GLN A 53 2.19 -3.85 14.56
C GLN A 53 0.70 -3.55 14.44
N SER A 54 0.11 -3.85 13.29
CA SER A 54 -1.34 -3.78 13.13
C SER A 54 -1.99 -4.63 14.22
N PRO A 55 -3.04 -4.13 14.91
CA PRO A 55 -3.79 -4.95 15.88
C PRO A 55 -4.46 -6.16 15.22
N LYS A 56 -4.55 -6.19 13.89
CA LYS A 56 -5.06 -7.33 13.11
C LYS A 56 -3.99 -8.34 12.73
N LEU A 57 -2.70 -8.03 12.84
CA LEU A 57 -1.63 -8.92 12.34
C LEU A 57 -1.73 -10.32 12.94
N ILE A 58 -1.82 -10.44 14.27
CA ILE A 58 -1.95 -11.74 14.93
C ILE A 58 -3.25 -12.45 14.52
N PRO A 59 -4.44 -11.84 14.62
CA PRO A 59 -5.67 -12.46 14.12
C PRO A 59 -5.61 -12.91 12.65
N ASP A 60 -4.98 -12.12 11.78
CA ASP A 60 -4.86 -12.44 10.35
C ASP A 60 -3.90 -13.62 10.12
N LEU A 61 -2.76 -13.65 10.83
CA LEU A 61 -1.85 -14.80 10.81
C LEU A 61 -2.52 -16.06 11.38
N GLU A 62 -3.29 -15.90 12.47
CA GLU A 62 -4.04 -17.00 13.08
C GLU A 62 -5.06 -17.58 12.11
N TRP A 63 -5.79 -16.71 11.42
CA TRP A 63 -6.78 -17.07 10.41
C TRP A 63 -6.18 -17.88 9.26
N GLU A 64 -4.99 -17.50 8.77
CA GLU A 64 -4.30 -18.27 7.72
C GLU A 64 -3.89 -19.67 8.20
N VAL A 65 -3.44 -19.80 9.45
CA VAL A 65 -3.17 -21.11 10.05
C VAL A 65 -4.45 -21.94 10.16
N GLU A 66 -5.55 -21.37 10.67
CA GLU A 66 -6.82 -22.10 10.82
C GLU A 66 -7.39 -22.58 9.48
N ARG A 67 -7.33 -21.73 8.43
CA ARG A 67 -7.85 -22.08 7.11
C ARG A 67 -7.05 -23.16 6.38
N SER A 68 -5.77 -23.32 6.73
CA SER A 68 -4.93 -24.36 6.15
C SER A 68 -5.14 -25.76 6.75
N ILE A 69 -5.95 -25.89 7.82
CA ILE A 69 -6.21 -27.20 8.41
C ILE A 69 -7.18 -28.01 7.55
N GLY A 70 -6.75 -29.17 7.08
CA GLY A 70 -7.59 -30.13 6.35
C GLY A 70 -7.84 -29.78 4.89
N VAL A 71 -7.10 -28.82 4.34
CA VAL A 71 -7.11 -28.48 2.91
C VAL A 71 -6.08 -29.30 2.13
N SER A 72 -6.11 -29.24 0.80
CA SER A 72 -5.16 -29.95 -0.06
C SER A 72 -3.75 -29.33 -0.02
N ASP A 73 -2.71 -30.09 -0.38
CA ASP A 73 -1.32 -29.60 -0.38
C ASP A 73 -1.15 -28.28 -1.17
N GLY A 74 -1.82 -28.16 -2.33
CA GLY A 74 -1.77 -26.93 -3.13
C GLY A 74 -2.47 -25.73 -2.48
N GLU A 75 -3.48 -25.95 -1.63
CA GLU A 75 -4.11 -24.89 -0.84
C GLU A 75 -3.26 -24.50 0.37
N ILE A 76 -2.49 -25.44 0.94
CA ILE A 76 -1.54 -25.15 2.03
C ILE A 76 -0.45 -24.18 1.54
N ASP A 77 0.09 -24.38 0.33
CA ASP A 77 1.10 -23.47 -0.24
C ASP A 77 0.58 -22.04 -0.35
N TYR A 78 -0.69 -21.85 -0.76
CA TYR A 78 -1.33 -20.54 -0.83
C TYR A 78 -1.45 -19.84 0.54
N HIS A 79 -1.83 -20.59 1.58
CA HIS A 79 -1.91 -20.06 2.95
C HIS A 79 -0.53 -19.73 3.51
N CYS A 80 0.47 -20.54 3.20
CA CYS A 80 1.87 -20.29 3.59
C CYS A 80 2.43 -19.02 2.94
N GLU A 81 2.17 -18.82 1.65
CA GLU A 81 2.51 -17.57 0.93
C GLU A 81 1.83 -16.36 1.58
N THR A 82 0.52 -16.45 1.82
CA THR A 82 -0.26 -15.36 2.45
C THR A 82 0.27 -15.05 3.85
N PHE A 83 0.61 -16.06 4.64
CA PHE A 83 1.26 -15.89 5.94
C PHE A 83 2.60 -15.16 5.80
N SER A 84 3.44 -15.56 4.84
CA SER A 84 4.72 -14.89 4.58
C SER A 84 4.56 -13.42 4.14
N ASP A 85 3.52 -13.10 3.37
CA ASP A 85 3.23 -11.72 2.94
C ASP A 85 2.89 -10.80 4.12
N LEU A 86 2.30 -11.37 5.18
CA LEU A 86 1.94 -10.68 6.42
C LEU A 86 3.15 -10.43 7.36
N VAL A 87 4.24 -11.20 7.25
CA VAL A 87 5.48 -11.05 8.04
C VAL A 87 6.70 -10.82 7.13
N PRO A 88 6.76 -9.67 6.45
CA PRO A 88 7.66 -9.45 5.32
C PRO A 88 9.13 -9.21 5.68
N HIS A 89 9.44 -8.98 6.94
CA HIS A 89 10.80 -8.76 7.43
C HIS A 89 11.46 -10.09 7.82
N LEU A 90 10.70 -11.18 7.80
CA LEU A 90 11.24 -12.52 7.89
C LEU A 90 11.75 -13.00 6.53
N GLN A 91 12.76 -13.86 6.56
CA GLN A 91 13.12 -14.62 5.38
C GLN A 91 11.97 -15.55 5.02
N VAL A 92 11.70 -15.77 3.73
CA VAL A 92 10.58 -16.60 3.28
C VAL A 92 10.64 -17.98 3.92
N GLU A 93 11.82 -18.60 3.96
CA GLU A 93 12.04 -19.91 4.56
C GLU A 93 11.74 -19.93 6.06
N GLU A 94 11.98 -18.82 6.74
CA GLU A 94 11.70 -18.68 8.17
C GLU A 94 10.22 -18.44 8.44
N ALA A 95 9.56 -17.58 7.66
CA ALA A 95 8.11 -17.40 7.72
C ALA A 95 7.39 -18.74 7.48
N TYR A 96 7.85 -19.50 6.49
CA TYR A 96 7.36 -20.85 6.17
C TYR A 96 7.60 -21.82 7.33
N SER A 97 8.75 -21.69 8.01
CA SER A 97 9.04 -22.50 9.19
C SER A 97 8.04 -22.22 10.32
N TYR A 98 7.77 -20.94 10.63
CA TYR A 98 6.76 -20.56 11.63
C TYR A 98 5.37 -21.06 11.27
N PHE A 99 4.96 -20.90 10.01
CA PHE A 99 3.67 -21.37 9.52
C PHE A 99 3.53 -22.89 9.70
N ASN A 100 4.50 -23.67 9.22
CA ASN A 100 4.46 -25.13 9.34
C ASN A 100 4.47 -25.60 10.81
N GLN A 101 5.22 -24.93 11.69
CA GLN A 101 5.22 -25.21 13.12
C GLN A 101 3.84 -24.92 13.74
N ALA A 102 3.20 -23.82 13.38
CA ALA A 102 1.87 -23.46 13.86
C ALA A 102 0.81 -24.47 13.38
N VAL A 103 0.85 -24.89 12.12
CA VAL A 103 -0.05 -25.91 11.54
C VAL A 103 0.12 -27.27 12.22
N ASP A 104 1.36 -27.72 12.44
CA ASP A 104 1.64 -28.99 13.13
C ASP A 104 1.20 -28.94 14.59
N ALA A 105 1.50 -27.84 15.31
CA ALA A 105 1.04 -27.62 16.67
C ALA A 105 -0.49 -27.64 16.74
N ARG A 106 -1.19 -26.95 15.82
CA ARG A 106 -2.66 -26.93 15.75
C ARG A 106 -3.23 -28.33 15.55
N SER A 107 -2.67 -29.09 14.60
CA SER A 107 -3.12 -30.44 14.25
C SER A 107 -2.94 -31.44 15.40
N ARG A 108 -1.97 -31.21 16.28
CA ARG A 108 -1.69 -32.03 17.47
C ARG A 108 -2.38 -31.52 18.74
N GLY A 109 -3.17 -30.45 18.66
CA GLY A 109 -3.81 -29.82 19.82
C GLY A 109 -2.86 -29.08 20.76
N GLY A 110 -1.70 -28.64 20.25
CA GLY A 110 -0.72 -27.81 20.95
C GLY A 110 -1.02 -26.30 20.88
N ASP A 111 -0.12 -25.50 21.45
CA ASP A 111 -0.22 -24.03 21.52
C ASP A 111 0.35 -23.36 20.28
N TRP A 112 -0.41 -23.42 19.18
CA TRP A 112 -0.04 -22.82 17.89
C TRP A 112 -0.12 -21.29 17.89
N GLN A 113 -0.92 -20.69 18.78
CA GLN A 113 -1.06 -19.24 18.90
C GLN A 113 0.24 -18.61 19.43
N ALA A 114 0.94 -19.30 20.33
CA ALA A 114 2.28 -18.89 20.77
C ALA A 114 3.28 -18.82 19.60
N VAL A 115 3.22 -19.77 18.65
CA VAL A 115 4.09 -19.78 17.46
C VAL A 115 3.78 -18.59 16.55
N VAL A 116 2.50 -18.28 16.35
CA VAL A 116 2.07 -17.10 15.57
C VAL A 116 2.53 -15.80 16.24
N ALA A 117 2.40 -15.69 17.56
CA ALA A 117 2.88 -14.53 18.32
C ALA A 117 4.41 -14.37 18.22
N GLU A 118 5.15 -15.48 18.25
CA GLU A 118 6.61 -15.49 18.05
C GLU A 118 6.99 -15.02 16.65
N ALA A 119 6.31 -15.49 15.61
CA ALA A 119 6.54 -15.04 14.23
C ALA A 119 6.34 -13.53 14.10
N ALA A 120 5.25 -12.99 14.65
CA ALA A 120 4.96 -11.56 14.62
C ALA A 120 5.98 -10.73 15.43
N ALA A 121 6.48 -11.26 16.55
CA ALA A 121 7.54 -10.64 17.34
C ALA A 121 8.89 -10.66 16.61
N ALA A 122 9.21 -11.75 15.91
CA ALA A 122 10.42 -11.87 15.10
C ALA A 122 10.41 -10.90 13.92
N ASP A 123 9.28 -10.75 13.23
CA ASP A 123 9.09 -9.76 12.17
C ASP A 123 9.31 -8.33 12.72
N THR A 124 8.66 -8.02 13.84
CA THR A 124 8.81 -6.74 14.55
C THR A 124 10.27 -6.43 14.89
N ALA A 125 11.00 -7.42 15.39
CA ALA A 125 12.40 -7.26 15.81
C ALA A 125 13.35 -6.99 14.63
N ARG A 126 12.99 -7.42 13.42
CA ARG A 126 13.79 -7.24 12.20
C ARG A 126 13.39 -6.04 11.35
N HIS A 127 12.32 -5.35 11.74
CA HIS A 127 11.87 -4.17 11.02
C HIS A 127 12.99 -3.10 10.95
N PRO A 128 13.39 -2.63 9.76
CA PRO A 128 14.58 -1.81 9.58
C PRO A 128 14.49 -0.41 10.23
N GLY A 129 13.28 0.10 10.44
CA GLY A 129 13.07 1.37 11.15
C GLY A 129 12.95 1.27 12.68
N GLY A 130 13.12 0.08 13.27
CA GLY A 130 13.09 -0.12 14.72
C GLY A 130 11.70 0.04 15.35
N GLN A 131 11.66 0.19 16.68
CA GLN A 131 10.40 0.35 17.42
C GLN A 131 9.87 1.79 17.37
N LEU A 132 8.54 1.92 17.40
CA LEU A 132 7.86 3.20 17.54
C LEU A 132 8.22 3.84 18.88
N LYS A 133 8.54 5.13 18.89
CA LYS A 133 8.83 5.83 20.14
C LYS A 133 7.58 5.92 21.02
N ASP A 134 7.79 5.74 22.32
CA ASP A 134 6.73 5.78 23.32
C ASP A 134 5.90 7.08 23.24
N GLY A 135 4.59 6.93 23.41
CA GLY A 135 3.64 8.03 23.55
C GLY A 135 2.93 8.47 22.27
N TYR A 136 3.38 8.04 21.08
CA TYR A 136 2.61 8.24 19.85
C TYR A 136 1.66 7.06 19.62
N VAL A 137 0.39 7.36 19.40
CA VAL A 137 -0.65 6.36 19.09
C VAL A 137 -1.05 6.55 17.63
N PRO A 138 -0.70 5.61 16.74
CA PRO A 138 -1.08 5.70 15.34
C PRO A 138 -2.60 5.81 15.15
N PRO A 139 -3.05 6.64 14.21
CA PRO A 139 -4.46 6.87 13.98
C PRO A 139 -5.13 5.59 13.50
N LEU A 140 -6.19 5.21 14.20
CA LEU A 140 -7.04 4.09 13.79
C LEU A 140 -8.32 4.60 13.14
N VAL A 141 -8.82 3.80 12.20
CA VAL A 141 -10.14 3.98 11.56
C VAL A 141 -11.06 2.89 12.05
N LYS A 142 -12.24 3.27 12.52
CA LYS A 142 -13.31 2.34 12.88
C LYS A 142 -14.21 2.14 11.66
N HIS A 143 -14.50 0.89 11.34
CA HIS A 143 -15.45 0.54 10.30
C HIS A 143 -16.72 -0.05 10.94
N GLN A 144 -17.88 0.37 10.46
CA GLN A 144 -19.18 -0.14 10.87
C GLN A 144 -20.13 -0.20 9.66
N PRO A 145 -21.23 -0.97 9.73
CA PRO A 145 -22.25 -0.94 8.70
C PRO A 145 -22.73 0.50 8.46
N GLY A 146 -22.63 0.95 7.20
CA GLY A 146 -23.08 2.26 6.74
C GLY A 146 -24.41 2.17 6.00
N TYR A 147 -24.68 3.17 5.15
CA TYR A 147 -25.88 3.23 4.34
C TYR A 147 -25.95 2.06 3.33
N GLN A 148 -27.10 1.38 3.24
CA GLN A 148 -27.41 0.33 2.24
C GLN A 148 -26.27 -0.70 2.01
N GLN A 149 -25.71 -1.26 3.09
CA GLN A 149 -24.58 -2.22 3.06
C GLN A 149 -23.20 -1.61 2.76
N GLY A 150 -23.12 -0.29 2.61
CA GLY A 150 -21.86 0.45 2.58
C GLY A 150 -21.08 0.33 3.89
N VAL A 151 -19.86 0.86 3.88
CA VAL A 151 -18.97 0.88 5.05
C VAL A 151 -18.83 2.31 5.55
N LEU A 152 -19.38 2.57 6.73
CA LEU A 152 -19.13 3.81 7.45
C LEU A 152 -17.78 3.74 8.15
N SER A 153 -16.84 4.55 7.69
CA SER A 153 -15.51 4.69 8.26
C SER A 153 -15.44 5.96 9.10
N THR A 154 -15.02 5.85 10.36
CA THR A 154 -14.88 6.99 11.28
C THR A 154 -13.45 7.04 11.83
N GLY A 155 -12.76 8.14 11.59
CA GLY A 155 -11.42 8.38 12.11
C GLY A 155 -11.41 8.56 13.63
N SER A 156 -10.33 8.11 14.28
CA SER A 156 -10.15 8.16 15.74
C SER A 156 -10.25 9.54 16.39
N LYS A 157 -10.07 10.63 15.62
CA LYS A 157 -10.13 12.03 16.07
C LYS A 157 -11.33 12.80 15.50
N TYR A 158 -12.27 12.09 14.85
CA TYR A 158 -13.50 12.70 14.34
C TYR A 158 -14.39 13.17 15.50
N THR A 159 -14.79 14.44 15.46
CA THR A 159 -15.61 15.10 16.50
C THR A 159 -16.85 15.79 15.90
N GLY A 160 -17.22 15.43 14.67
CA GLY A 160 -18.26 16.10 13.89
C GLY A 160 -17.69 16.92 12.74
N TYR A 161 -18.58 17.63 12.03
CA TYR A 161 -18.18 18.50 10.92
C TYR A 161 -17.31 19.66 11.41
N ARG A 162 -16.16 19.87 10.75
CA ARG A 162 -15.21 20.94 11.04
C ARG A 162 -14.76 21.61 9.74
N ASP A 163 -14.31 22.86 9.84
CA ASP A 163 -13.72 23.58 8.70
C ASP A 163 -12.40 22.93 8.28
N ALA A 164 -12.22 22.65 7.00
CA ALA A 164 -11.00 22.03 6.47
C ALA A 164 -9.73 22.81 6.85
N THR A 165 -9.80 24.13 7.02
CA THR A 165 -8.63 24.93 7.40
C THR A 165 -8.13 24.56 8.79
N ASP A 166 -9.04 24.29 9.72
CA ASP A 166 -8.69 23.88 11.09
C ASP A 166 -8.22 22.43 11.13
N ILE A 167 -8.87 21.55 10.36
CA ILE A 167 -8.41 20.16 10.20
C ILE A 167 -6.99 20.13 9.61
N CYS A 168 -6.68 20.96 8.61
CA CYS A 168 -5.32 21.04 8.06
C CYS A 168 -4.27 21.51 9.08
N LYS A 169 -4.62 22.37 10.05
CA LYS A 169 -3.70 22.75 11.12
C LYS A 169 -3.39 21.55 12.02
N ASP A 170 -4.43 20.80 12.40
CA ASP A 170 -4.29 19.63 13.26
C ASP A 170 -3.52 18.50 12.55
N ILE A 171 -3.75 18.28 11.25
CA ILE A 171 -2.99 17.32 10.44
C ILE A 171 -1.50 17.70 10.42
N ARG A 172 -1.15 19.00 10.25
CA ARG A 172 0.25 19.42 10.28
C ARG A 172 0.92 19.16 11.63
N VAL A 173 0.19 19.39 12.73
CA VAL A 173 0.67 19.07 14.08
C VAL A 173 0.89 17.57 14.23
N GLU A 174 -0.05 16.76 13.75
CA GLU A 174 0.04 15.30 13.81
C GLU A 174 1.20 14.74 12.99
N LEU A 175 1.36 15.21 11.74
CA LEU A 175 2.47 14.79 10.88
C LEU A 175 3.82 15.10 11.53
N LYS A 176 3.95 16.25 12.18
CA LYS A 176 5.15 16.58 12.96
C LYS A 176 5.35 15.61 14.13
N ALA A 177 4.31 15.36 14.93
CA ALA A 177 4.39 14.43 16.06
C ALA A 177 4.75 13.00 15.59
N ALA A 178 4.19 12.57 14.46
CA ALA A 178 4.46 11.29 13.83
C ALA A 178 5.92 11.16 13.38
N THR A 179 6.49 12.19 12.75
CA THR A 179 7.92 12.23 12.41
C THR A 179 8.80 12.24 13.65
N ASP A 180 8.46 13.03 14.67
CA ASP A 180 9.22 13.11 15.93
C ASP A 180 9.22 11.74 16.64
N ALA A 181 8.13 10.97 16.53
CA ALA A 181 7.95 9.62 17.04
C ALA A 181 8.56 8.50 16.19
N ASN A 182 9.18 8.82 15.05
CA ASN A 182 9.67 7.85 14.05
C ASN A 182 8.55 7.01 13.39
N TYR A 183 7.28 7.38 13.55
CA TYR A 183 6.16 6.74 12.83
C TYR A 183 6.22 7.03 11.32
N LEU A 184 6.68 8.23 10.97
CA LEU A 184 6.99 8.62 9.59
C LEU A 184 8.50 8.90 9.46
N PRO A 185 9.10 8.76 8.27
CA PRO A 185 10.53 8.96 8.08
C PRO A 185 10.94 10.40 8.39
N ALA A 186 12.14 10.56 8.96
CA ALA A 186 12.73 11.87 9.18
C ALA A 186 13.17 12.53 7.86
N GLY A 187 13.23 13.85 7.83
CA GLY A 187 13.74 14.61 6.68
C GLY A 187 12.76 14.83 5.53
N LEU A 188 11.63 14.12 5.51
CA LEU A 188 10.55 14.37 4.57
C LEU A 188 9.80 15.67 4.90
N LYS A 189 9.26 16.31 3.86
CA LYS A 189 8.41 17.50 4.00
C LYS A 189 6.98 17.14 3.62
N TYR A 190 6.02 17.66 4.37
CA TYR A 190 4.61 17.42 4.12
C TYR A 190 3.90 18.73 3.77
N SER A 191 3.31 18.79 2.58
CA SER A 191 2.48 19.91 2.15
C SER A 191 1.02 19.55 2.33
N VAL A 192 0.34 20.22 3.27
CA VAL A 192 -1.09 20.04 3.53
C VAL A 192 -1.84 21.21 2.91
N THR A 193 -2.72 20.95 1.95
CA THR A 193 -3.59 21.92 1.30
C THR A 193 -5.05 21.53 1.44
N ASN A 194 -5.94 22.51 1.27
CA ASN A 194 -7.37 22.28 1.24
C ASN A 194 -8.03 23.12 0.15
N ASP A 195 -9.12 22.58 -0.38
CA ASP A 195 -10.02 23.31 -1.27
C ASP A 195 -11.44 23.25 -0.71
N LYS A 196 -12.18 24.34 -0.89
CA LYS A 196 -13.60 24.45 -0.50
C LYS A 196 -14.41 24.74 -1.75
N TYR A 197 -15.54 24.06 -1.91
CA TYR A 197 -16.40 24.19 -3.07
C TYR A 197 -17.87 24.00 -2.68
N SER A 198 -18.77 24.35 -3.60
CA SER A 198 -20.21 24.16 -3.38
C SER A 198 -20.51 22.69 -3.14
N GLY A 199 -20.93 22.36 -1.91
CA GLY A 199 -21.27 20.99 -1.52
C GLY A 199 -20.15 20.20 -0.84
N GLY A 200 -18.98 20.79 -0.57
CA GLY A 200 -17.95 20.04 0.17
C GLY A 200 -16.61 20.75 0.35
N GLN A 201 -15.66 19.97 0.83
CA GLN A 201 -14.28 20.37 1.02
C GLN A 201 -13.36 19.17 0.81
N SER A 202 -12.13 19.41 0.39
CA SER A 202 -11.09 18.41 0.23
C SER A 202 -9.83 18.81 0.98
N ILE A 203 -9.04 17.81 1.36
CA ILE A 203 -7.73 17.95 1.99
C ILE A 203 -6.76 17.04 1.26
N ASN A 204 -5.68 17.63 0.75
CA ASN A 204 -4.63 16.90 0.06
C ASN A 204 -3.32 17.02 0.86
N VAL A 205 -2.62 15.91 1.03
CA VAL A 205 -1.31 15.85 1.67
C VAL A 205 -0.28 15.33 0.68
N THR A 206 0.65 16.18 0.28
CA THR A 206 1.77 15.78 -0.58
C THR A 206 3.01 15.52 0.26
N VAL A 207 3.54 14.30 0.17
CA VAL A 207 4.83 13.90 0.76
C VAL A 207 5.95 14.25 -0.21
N GLN A 208 6.90 15.07 0.21
CA GLN A 208 8.01 15.56 -0.62
C GLN A 208 9.33 15.03 -0.09
N GLY A 209 10.27 14.78 -1.02
CA GLY A 209 11.64 14.37 -0.71
C GLY A 209 11.93 12.88 -0.90
N VAL A 210 10.95 12.09 -1.32
CA VAL A 210 11.15 10.70 -1.79
C VAL A 210 11.52 10.75 -3.27
N SER A 211 12.59 10.04 -3.66
CA SER A 211 12.97 9.93 -5.08
C SER A 211 12.10 8.91 -5.80
N ASP A 212 11.93 9.02 -7.13
CA ASP A 212 11.24 7.98 -7.89
C ASP A 212 11.96 6.62 -7.80
N ALA A 213 13.28 6.63 -7.60
CA ALA A 213 14.09 5.43 -7.41
C ALA A 213 13.73 4.67 -6.11
N ASP A 214 13.46 5.38 -5.02
CA ASP A 214 13.03 4.78 -3.75
C ASP A 214 11.52 4.45 -3.77
N ARG A 215 10.74 5.25 -4.49
CA ARG A 215 9.27 5.16 -4.56
C ARG A 215 8.78 4.01 -5.43
N LEU A 216 9.53 3.62 -6.45
CA LEU A 216 9.11 2.64 -7.46
C LEU A 216 9.82 1.29 -7.26
N ASP A 217 9.07 0.23 -7.52
CA ASP A 217 9.61 -1.10 -7.71
C ASP A 217 9.86 -1.34 -9.21
N TYR A 218 11.13 -1.37 -9.63
CA TYR A 218 11.48 -1.63 -11.03
C TYR A 218 11.34 -3.10 -11.44
N MET A 219 11.08 -4.01 -10.48
CA MET A 219 10.86 -5.43 -10.73
C MET A 219 9.36 -5.79 -10.82
N GLU A 220 8.47 -4.90 -10.34
CA GLU A 220 7.02 -5.11 -10.35
C GLU A 220 6.33 -4.08 -11.25
N THR A 221 5.39 -4.52 -12.07
CA THR A 221 4.55 -3.64 -12.88
C THR A 221 3.15 -3.49 -12.28
N ASP A 222 2.59 -2.28 -12.33
CA ASP A 222 1.20 -2.04 -12.00
C ASP A 222 0.24 -2.56 -13.09
N HIS A 223 -1.06 -2.42 -12.85
CA HIS A 223 -2.11 -2.85 -13.79
C HIS A 223 -2.11 -2.10 -15.13
N ASN A 224 -1.40 -0.97 -15.23
CA ASN A 224 -1.25 -0.19 -16.45
C ASN A 224 0.06 -0.48 -17.18
N GLY A 225 0.89 -1.41 -16.68
CA GLY A 225 2.21 -1.73 -17.22
C GLY A 225 3.30 -0.70 -16.87
N GLY A 226 3.01 0.25 -15.97
CA GLY A 226 4.03 1.12 -15.37
C GLY A 226 4.73 0.41 -14.22
N TYR A 227 5.80 1.00 -13.68
CA TYR A 227 6.44 0.48 -12.47
C TYR A 227 5.50 0.64 -11.27
N ALA A 228 5.34 -0.42 -10.48
CA ALA A 228 4.55 -0.39 -9.26
C ALA A 228 5.21 0.51 -8.20
N GLN A 229 4.43 1.02 -7.25
CA GLN A 229 5.01 1.62 -6.05
C GLN A 229 5.68 0.54 -5.20
N SER A 230 6.86 0.85 -4.65
CA SER A 230 7.54 0.02 -3.66
C SER A 230 6.63 -0.18 -2.44
N ARG A 231 6.84 -1.29 -1.72
CA ARG A 231 6.04 -1.63 -0.54
C ARG A 231 6.12 -0.53 0.51
N GLU A 232 7.32 -0.03 0.75
CA GLU A 232 7.63 0.98 1.75
C GLU A 232 7.02 2.33 1.37
N ALA A 233 6.95 2.65 0.07
CA ALA A 233 6.24 3.84 -0.41
C ALA A 233 4.72 3.70 -0.25
N LYS A 234 4.14 2.53 -0.56
CA LYS A 234 2.71 2.23 -0.31
C LYS A 234 2.39 2.36 1.17
N GLU A 235 3.24 1.84 2.04
CA GLU A 235 3.09 1.94 3.49
C GLU A 235 3.18 3.40 3.97
N LEU A 236 4.17 4.17 3.50
CA LEU A 236 4.30 5.59 3.82
C LEU A 236 3.03 6.35 3.43
N GLN A 237 2.53 6.12 2.22
CA GLN A 237 1.29 6.73 1.74
C GLN A 237 0.11 6.34 2.63
N ALA A 238 -0.05 5.05 2.96
CA ALA A 238 -1.12 4.56 3.83
C ALA A 238 -1.08 5.17 5.25
N ARG A 239 0.11 5.33 5.84
CA ARG A 239 0.28 5.97 7.17
C ARG A 239 -0.11 7.44 7.14
N VAL A 240 0.26 8.17 6.08
CA VAL A 240 -0.12 9.58 5.90
C VAL A 240 -1.62 9.71 5.60
N ASP A 241 -2.20 8.79 4.82
CA ASP A 241 -3.64 8.69 4.60
C ASP A 241 -4.40 8.42 5.89
N ALA A 242 -3.88 7.55 6.77
CA ALA A 242 -4.49 7.27 8.07
C ALA A 242 -4.48 8.51 8.98
N ILE A 243 -3.38 9.27 9.02
CA ILE A 243 -3.32 10.58 9.71
C ILE A 243 -4.34 11.55 9.11
N THR A 244 -4.38 11.65 7.79
CA THR A 244 -5.28 12.54 7.06
C THR A 244 -6.73 12.18 7.32
N ASN A 245 -7.09 10.90 7.38
CA ASN A 245 -8.46 10.43 7.61
C ASN A 245 -8.82 10.25 9.10
N SER A 246 -7.89 10.49 10.02
CA SER A 246 -8.16 10.43 11.46
C SER A 246 -9.21 11.44 11.92
N TYR A 247 -9.37 12.55 11.20
CA TYR A 247 -10.38 13.59 11.44
C TYR A 247 -11.60 13.46 10.53
N ASN A 248 -11.72 12.39 9.75
CA ASN A 248 -12.77 12.21 8.75
C ASN A 248 -13.88 11.26 9.23
N GLN A 249 -15.04 11.38 8.62
CA GLN A 249 -16.08 10.37 8.61
C GLN A 249 -16.56 10.23 7.17
N SER A 250 -16.59 8.99 6.67
CA SER A 250 -17.03 8.69 5.31
C SER A 250 -18.02 7.52 5.32
N ASP A 251 -19.23 7.76 4.83
CA ASP A 251 -20.22 6.75 4.46
C ASP A 251 -20.44 6.86 2.95
N ILE A 252 -19.92 5.88 2.22
CA ILE A 252 -19.95 5.87 0.76
C ILE A 252 -20.61 4.59 0.31
N ASP A 253 -21.68 4.73 -0.46
CA ASP A 253 -22.28 3.65 -1.21
C ASP A 253 -22.37 4.06 -2.69
N SER A 254 -21.43 3.51 -3.47
CA SER A 254 -21.34 3.79 -4.91
C SER A 254 -22.50 3.16 -5.70
N GLN A 255 -23.24 2.19 -5.15
CA GLN A 255 -24.37 1.58 -5.86
C GLN A 255 -25.60 2.50 -5.88
N SER A 256 -25.82 3.26 -4.80
CA SER A 256 -26.95 4.20 -4.68
C SER A 256 -26.58 5.66 -4.95
N ASP A 257 -25.35 5.95 -5.40
CA ASP A 257 -24.82 7.31 -5.58
C ASP A 257 -24.85 8.13 -4.27
N TYR A 258 -24.67 7.45 -3.13
CA TYR A 258 -24.69 8.06 -1.82
C TYR A 258 -23.28 8.35 -1.32
N PHE A 259 -22.98 9.64 -1.12
CA PHE A 259 -21.68 10.10 -0.63
C PHE A 259 -21.87 11.06 0.55
N GLN A 260 -21.72 10.55 1.77
CA GLN A 260 -21.67 11.36 2.97
C GLN A 260 -20.25 11.34 3.53
N THR A 261 -19.48 12.39 3.21
CA THR A 261 -18.12 12.55 3.74
C THR A 261 -17.95 13.92 4.40
N ALA A 262 -17.20 13.99 5.50
CA ALA A 262 -16.85 15.27 6.11
C ALA A 262 -15.89 16.08 5.21
N TYR A 263 -14.99 15.39 4.52
CA TYR A 263 -14.13 15.91 3.45
C TYR A 263 -13.52 14.78 2.62
N TRP A 264 -13.07 15.10 1.40
CA TRP A 264 -12.27 14.18 0.60
C TRP A 264 -10.80 14.33 0.96
N GLY A 265 -10.25 13.35 1.69
CA GLY A 265 -8.86 13.32 2.13
C GLY A 265 -8.01 12.37 1.30
N ARG A 266 -6.84 12.82 0.81
CA ARG A 266 -5.86 11.95 0.14
C ARG A 266 -4.43 12.36 0.44
N ALA A 267 -3.55 11.37 0.60
CA ALA A 267 -2.11 11.49 0.61
C ALA A 267 -1.52 11.01 -0.73
N GLU A 268 -0.50 11.72 -1.21
CA GLU A 268 0.25 11.37 -2.41
C GLU A 268 1.74 11.63 -2.19
N ILE A 269 2.60 10.79 -2.76
CA ILE A 269 4.05 11.02 -2.78
C ILE A 269 4.39 11.80 -4.06
N GLU A 270 5.07 12.94 -3.91
CA GLU A 270 5.54 13.78 -5.02
C GLU A 270 6.47 12.97 -5.93
N THR A 271 6.21 12.97 -7.24
CA THR A 271 7.13 12.37 -8.22
C THR A 271 8.29 13.32 -8.52
N ASP A 272 9.37 12.80 -9.08
CA ASP A 272 10.51 13.63 -9.46
C ASP A 272 10.12 14.68 -10.51
N SER A 273 9.28 14.32 -11.47
CA SER A 273 8.74 15.24 -12.48
C SER A 273 7.87 16.37 -11.88
N TRP A 274 7.05 16.07 -10.86
CA TRP A 274 6.26 17.09 -10.16
C TRP A 274 7.13 18.01 -9.32
N ARG A 275 8.18 17.47 -8.69
CA ARG A 275 9.18 18.25 -7.95
C ARG A 275 9.88 19.25 -8.88
N GLU A 276 10.38 18.78 -10.02
CA GLU A 276 11.01 19.63 -11.05
C GLU A 276 10.06 20.73 -11.54
N PHE A 277 8.81 20.37 -11.84
CA PHE A 277 7.79 21.33 -12.26
C PHE A 277 7.57 22.41 -11.18
N ARG A 278 7.35 22.02 -9.93
CA ARG A 278 7.14 22.93 -8.80
C ARG A 278 8.31 23.88 -8.61
N GLU A 279 9.54 23.38 -8.67
CA GLU A 279 10.76 24.18 -8.55
C GLU A 279 10.91 25.17 -9.71
N SER A 280 10.62 24.73 -10.94
CA SER A 280 10.65 25.59 -12.12
C SER A 280 9.61 26.72 -12.05
N GLU A 281 8.40 26.43 -11.59
CA GLU A 281 7.34 27.43 -11.43
C GLU A 281 7.65 28.41 -10.30
N ALA A 282 8.21 27.91 -9.18
CA ALA A 282 8.68 28.76 -8.10
C ALA A 282 9.79 29.73 -8.57
N ALA A 283 10.74 29.24 -9.37
CA ALA A 283 11.79 30.07 -9.97
C ALA A 283 11.21 31.14 -10.90
N LYS A 284 10.27 30.79 -11.78
CA LYS A 284 9.59 31.75 -12.67
C LYS A 284 8.84 32.82 -11.90
N ARG A 285 8.10 32.45 -10.84
CA ARG A 285 7.37 33.41 -9.98
C ARG A 285 8.32 34.36 -9.27
N LYS A 286 9.44 33.85 -8.74
CA LYS A 286 10.48 34.67 -8.11
C LYS A 286 11.10 35.65 -9.11
N ALA A 287 11.44 35.19 -10.31
CA ALA A 287 11.97 36.04 -11.38
C ALA A 287 10.98 37.14 -11.79
N ALA A 288 9.69 36.81 -11.95
CA ALA A 288 8.65 37.78 -12.25
C ALA A 288 8.46 38.81 -11.13
N ALA A 289 8.52 38.39 -9.86
CA ALA A 289 8.45 39.29 -8.72
C ALA A 289 9.65 40.25 -8.68
N SER A 290 10.87 39.75 -8.88
CA SER A 290 12.09 40.56 -8.97
C SER A 290 12.05 41.57 -10.13
N ALA A 291 11.58 41.15 -11.31
CA ALA A 291 11.43 42.04 -12.46
C ALA A 291 10.40 43.15 -12.22
N ARG A 292 9.30 42.86 -11.51
CA ARG A 292 8.31 43.87 -11.10
C ARG A 292 8.88 44.84 -10.07
N ALA A 293 9.71 44.36 -9.14
CA ALA A 293 10.37 45.20 -8.14
C ALA A 293 11.40 46.14 -8.79
N ALA A 294 12.17 45.68 -9.78
CA ALA A 294 13.17 46.49 -10.47
C ALA A 294 12.60 47.58 -11.39
N ARG A 295 11.30 47.52 -11.72
CA ARG A 295 10.60 48.56 -12.50
C ARG A 295 10.01 49.68 -11.64
N LYS A 296 10.01 49.52 -10.31
CA LYS A 296 9.57 50.53 -9.35
C LYS A 296 10.75 51.37 -8.91
#